data_AF-A0A0L7L804-F1
#
_entry.id   AF-A0A0L7L804-F1
#
_cell.length_a   1.000
_cell.length_b   1.000
_cell.length_c   1.000
_cell.angle_alpha   90.00
_cell.angle_beta   90.00
_cell.angle_gamma   90.00
#
_symmetry.space_group_name_H-M   'P 1'
#
loop_
_entity.id
_entity.type
_entity.pdbx_description
1 polymer ?
#
loop_
_entity_poly.entity_id
_entity_poly.type
_entity_poly.pdbx_seq_one_letter_code
_entity_poly.pdbx_strand_id
1 'polypeptide(L)'
;MAVNVYSTNVTSENLSRHDMLAWVNDCLQSNFAKIEELCTGAAYCQFMDMLFPGSVPMKRIKFKTNLEHEYIQNFKVLQAAFKKMGVDKVIPVDKLIKGRFQDNFEFLQWFKKLFDANYDGREYDAFDARGGFTIGAGACESGFPLCGAVAVAAPPPPRIVPIDKLVKGRFQDNFEFLQWFKKFFDANYGGMEYDAVAQREGLPMGHGGSSAPRGHAITAKKPAAPVAKVAARPQTIGKAPTAVRSPPVNLARLNQSGKGDSKVIDELNLQVNELKATVDGLEKERDFYFGKLRDIEVICQEMEEQQNGPIVQKILDILYATEDGFAPPEEVDGENPHPPEEDEY
;
A
#
# COMPACT_ATOMS: atom_id res chain seq x y z
N MET A 1 25.19 13.86 23.07
CA MET A 1 24.59 12.54 23.37
C MET A 1 23.31 12.44 22.56
N ALA A 2 22.99 11.26 22.05
CA ALA A 2 21.77 11.03 21.29
C ALA A 2 20.55 10.91 22.22
N VAL A 3 19.39 11.36 21.73
CA VAL A 3 18.09 11.08 22.32
C VAL A 3 17.69 9.66 21.94
N ASN A 4 17.53 8.78 22.93
CA ASN A 4 17.12 7.40 22.72
C ASN A 4 15.61 7.30 22.42
N VAL A 5 15.25 6.31 21.60
CA VAL A 5 13.86 5.99 21.28
C VAL A 5 13.57 4.51 21.51
N TYR A 6 12.39 4.21 22.02
CA TYR A 6 11.92 2.86 22.31
C TYR A 6 10.69 2.54 21.48
N SER A 7 10.55 1.27 21.09
CA SER A 7 9.33 0.79 20.44
C SER A 7 8.22 0.71 21.48
N THR A 8 7.43 1.78 21.62
CA THR A 8 6.18 1.77 22.37
C THR A 8 5.02 1.53 21.41
N ASN A 9 3.98 0.80 21.83
CA ASN A 9 2.75 0.56 21.05
C ASN A 9 1.91 1.84 20.79
N VAL A 10 2.43 3.01 21.15
CA VAL A 10 1.80 4.31 20.88
C VAL A 10 1.95 4.61 19.38
N THR A 11 0.82 4.91 18.75
CA THR A 11 0.59 5.10 17.32
C THR A 11 1.37 6.30 16.74
N SER A 12 2.67 6.15 16.55
CA SER A 12 3.39 6.97 15.56
C SER A 12 3.11 6.42 14.17
N GLU A 13 2.85 7.29 13.20
CA GLU A 13 2.55 6.91 11.81
C GLU A 13 3.59 5.91 11.28
N ASN A 14 3.17 4.66 11.07
CA ASN A 14 4.03 3.62 10.53
C ASN A 14 4.18 3.88 9.02
N LEU A 15 5.35 4.36 8.60
CA LEU A 15 5.66 4.54 7.18
C LEU A 15 5.59 3.20 6.44
N SER A 16 5.02 3.24 5.23
CA SER A 16 4.99 2.08 4.36
C SER A 16 6.42 1.70 3.91
N ARG A 17 6.58 0.48 3.41
CA ARG A 17 7.84 0.02 2.80
C ARG A 17 8.36 0.99 1.73
N HIS A 18 7.46 1.53 0.90
CA HIS A 18 7.81 2.42 -0.21
C HIS A 18 8.25 3.79 0.29
N ASP A 19 7.52 4.35 1.26
CA ASP A 19 7.86 5.66 1.84
C ASP A 19 9.18 5.59 2.60
N MET A 20 9.45 4.48 3.29
CA MET A 20 10.71 4.27 3.98
C MET A 20 11.90 4.19 3.03
N LEU A 21 11.75 3.50 1.89
CA LEU A 21 12.79 3.47 0.85
C LEU A 21 12.99 4.82 0.18
N ALA A 22 11.90 5.54 -0.12
CA ALA A 22 11.96 6.89 -0.66
C ALA A 22 12.72 7.81 0.29
N TRP A 23 12.39 7.81 1.58
CA TRP A 23 13.10 8.58 2.60
C TRP A 23 14.61 8.29 2.61
N VAL A 24 15.00 7.01 2.61
CA VAL A 24 16.43 6.66 2.58
C VAL A 24 17.11 7.19 1.32
N ASN A 25 16.47 6.99 0.16
CA ASN A 25 17.02 7.41 -1.13
C ASN A 25 17.16 8.93 -1.25
N ASP A 26 16.20 9.68 -0.74
CA ASP A 26 16.21 11.14 -0.77
C ASP A 26 17.28 11.70 0.17
N CYS A 27 17.36 11.19 1.41
CA CYS A 27 18.36 11.64 2.38
C CYS A 27 19.79 11.30 1.98
N LEU A 28 20.02 10.12 1.40
CA LEU A 28 21.36 9.65 1.09
C LEU A 28 21.73 9.80 -0.40
N GLN A 29 20.88 10.38 -1.23
CA GLN A 29 21.09 10.42 -2.69
C GLN A 29 21.47 9.02 -3.22
N SER A 30 20.67 8.02 -2.85
CA SER A 30 20.89 6.61 -3.16
C SER A 30 19.81 6.04 -4.06
N ASN A 31 20.00 4.80 -4.54
CA ASN A 31 19.05 4.13 -5.43
C ASN A 31 18.67 2.72 -4.95
N PHE A 32 18.34 2.56 -3.67
CA PHE A 32 17.89 1.28 -3.13
C PHE A 32 16.52 0.90 -3.69
N ALA A 33 16.40 -0.32 -4.20
CA ALA A 33 15.14 -0.88 -4.72
C ALA A 33 14.44 -1.78 -3.69
N LYS A 34 15.19 -2.31 -2.73
CA LYS A 34 14.75 -3.25 -1.70
C LYS A 34 15.30 -2.86 -0.34
N ILE A 35 14.51 -3.06 0.72
CA ILE A 35 14.92 -2.76 2.10
C ILE A 35 16.06 -3.67 2.54
N GLU A 36 16.08 -4.89 2.01
CA GLU A 36 17.11 -5.91 2.22
C GLU A 36 18.51 -5.42 1.81
N GLU A 37 18.63 -4.44 0.92
CA GLU A 37 19.93 -3.86 0.52
C GLU A 37 20.60 -3.05 1.65
N LEU A 38 19.84 -2.65 2.67
CA LEU A 38 20.36 -1.99 3.88
C LEU A 38 21.16 -2.94 4.78
N CYS A 39 21.14 -4.25 4.49
CA CYS A 39 21.92 -5.27 5.19
C CYS A 39 23.44 -5.06 5.10
N THR A 40 23.90 -4.20 4.19
CA THR A 40 25.31 -3.83 4.06
C THR A 40 25.81 -2.99 5.25
N GLY A 41 24.90 -2.35 6.00
CA GLY A 41 25.24 -1.48 7.12
C GLY A 41 25.78 -0.10 6.75
N ALA A 42 26.11 0.13 5.47
CA ALA A 42 26.75 1.36 5.01
C ALA A 42 25.84 2.59 5.12
N ALA A 43 24.56 2.44 4.75
CA ALA A 43 23.57 3.52 4.85
C ALA A 43 23.39 4.01 6.29
N TYR A 44 23.30 3.09 7.26
CA TYR A 44 23.19 3.45 8.68
C TYR A 44 24.42 4.17 9.22
N CYS A 45 25.62 3.77 8.77
CA CYS A 45 26.85 4.48 9.12
C CYS A 45 26.84 5.92 8.58
N GLN A 46 26.34 6.11 7.36
CA GLN A 46 26.22 7.44 6.77
C GLN A 46 25.17 8.30 7.46
N PHE A 47 24.01 7.74 7.83
CA PHE A 47 23.03 8.45 8.64
C PHE A 47 23.59 8.90 9.99
N MET A 48 24.44 8.08 10.63
CA MET A 48 25.09 8.46 11.88
C MET A 48 26.09 9.61 11.70
N ASP A 49 26.78 9.69 10.56
CA ASP A 49 27.61 10.83 10.20
C ASP A 49 26.77 12.11 9.97
N MET A 50 25.62 11.97 9.32
CA MET A 50 24.65 13.05 9.12
C MET A 50 24.07 13.58 10.43
N LEU A 51 23.61 12.69 11.33
CA LEU A 51 23.07 13.06 12.64
C LEU A 51 24.14 13.62 13.58
N PHE A 52 25.32 12.98 13.59
CA PHE A 52 26.39 13.26 14.54
C PHE A 52 27.75 13.26 13.82
N PRO A 53 28.15 14.39 13.21
CA PRO A 53 29.42 14.48 12.50
C PRO A 53 30.62 14.07 13.36
N GLY A 54 31.51 13.26 12.78
CA GLY A 54 32.66 12.71 13.49
C GLY A 54 32.34 11.56 14.46
N SER A 55 31.09 11.09 14.53
CA SER A 55 30.74 9.86 15.25
C SER A 55 31.22 8.60 14.51
N VAL A 56 31.33 8.69 13.18
CA VAL A 56 31.66 7.57 12.28
C VAL A 56 32.94 7.86 11.50
N PRO A 57 33.91 6.92 11.43
CA PRO A 57 35.06 7.02 10.54
C PRO A 57 34.69 6.67 9.10
N MET A 58 34.15 7.65 8.35
CA MET A 58 33.61 7.45 6.99
C MET A 58 34.54 6.69 6.02
N LYS A 59 35.87 6.92 6.10
CA LYS A 59 36.87 6.24 5.27
C LYS A 59 36.99 4.73 5.48
N ARG A 60 36.46 4.20 6.58
CA ARG A 60 36.49 2.76 6.90
C ARG A 60 35.28 2.01 6.38
N ILE A 61 34.24 2.71 5.94
CA ILE A 61 32.99 2.12 5.49
C ILE A 61 33.17 1.53 4.09
N LYS A 62 32.66 0.32 3.89
CA LYS A 62 32.57 -0.32 2.57
C LYS A 62 31.21 0.01 1.97
N PHE A 63 31.16 1.03 1.11
CA PHE A 63 29.91 1.48 0.45
C PHE A 63 29.47 0.58 -0.70
N LYS A 64 30.43 -0.04 -1.41
CA LYS A 64 30.18 -0.93 -2.54
C LYS A 64 30.77 -2.31 -2.23
N THR A 65 29.94 -3.20 -1.70
CA THR A 65 30.32 -4.55 -1.31
C THR A 65 29.15 -5.52 -1.48
N ASN A 66 29.48 -6.78 -1.78
CA ASN A 66 28.54 -7.90 -1.77
C ASN A 66 29.00 -9.04 -0.82
N LEU A 67 29.93 -8.74 0.09
CA LEU A 67 30.58 -9.74 0.93
C LEU A 67 30.10 -9.61 2.38
N GLU A 68 29.51 -10.68 2.93
CA GLU A 68 28.90 -10.66 4.27
C GLU A 68 29.89 -10.24 5.37
N HIS A 69 31.16 -10.66 5.27
CA HIS A 69 32.19 -10.26 6.24
C HIS A 69 32.50 -8.75 6.21
N GLU A 70 32.29 -8.07 5.08
CA GLU A 70 32.40 -6.61 4.98
C GLU A 70 31.17 -5.91 5.58
N TYR A 71 29.99 -6.52 5.49
CA TYR A 71 28.78 -6.00 6.16
C TYR A 71 28.97 -6.01 7.68
N ILE A 72 29.53 -7.09 8.22
CA ILE A 72 29.88 -7.20 9.64
C ILE A 72 30.86 -6.08 10.04
N GLN A 73 31.84 -5.75 9.19
CA GLN A 73 32.77 -4.65 9.47
C GLN A 73 32.04 -3.30 9.53
N ASN A 74 31.13 -3.01 8.60
CA ASN A 74 30.29 -1.81 8.63
C ASN A 74 29.43 -1.76 9.90
N PHE A 75 28.78 -2.87 10.29
CA PHE A 75 27.99 -2.89 11.53
C PHE A 75 28.82 -2.72 12.80
N LYS A 76 30.09 -3.18 12.83
CA LYS A 76 31.01 -2.88 13.94
C LYS A 76 31.34 -1.39 14.02
N VAL A 77 31.46 -0.71 12.87
CA VAL A 77 31.62 0.75 12.82
C VAL A 77 30.36 1.43 13.38
N LEU A 78 29.17 0.96 13.00
CA LEU A 78 27.90 1.48 13.51
C LEU A 78 27.75 1.29 15.03
N GLN A 79 28.06 0.11 15.55
CA GLN A 79 28.06 -0.17 16.99
C GLN A 79 28.99 0.76 17.77
N ALA A 80 30.18 1.04 17.23
CA ALA A 80 31.11 1.98 17.84
C ALA A 80 30.53 3.41 17.88
N ALA A 81 29.83 3.83 16.82
CA ALA A 81 29.15 5.13 16.78
C ALA A 81 27.98 5.19 17.78
N PHE A 82 27.17 4.13 17.89
CA PHE A 82 26.10 4.03 18.89
C PHE A 82 26.65 4.16 20.31
N LYS A 83 27.71 3.42 20.63
CA LYS A 83 28.38 3.50 21.93
C LYS A 83 28.93 4.90 22.20
N LYS A 84 29.53 5.55 21.20
CA LYS A 84 30.08 6.92 21.33
C LYS A 84 28.99 7.96 21.59
N MET A 85 27.81 7.78 20.99
CA MET A 85 26.69 8.72 21.12
C MET A 85 25.73 8.38 22.27
N GLY A 86 25.91 7.23 22.94
CA GLY A 86 25.05 6.78 24.03
C GLY A 86 23.70 6.24 23.54
N VAL A 87 23.68 5.57 22.39
CA VAL A 87 22.48 4.90 21.85
C VAL A 87 22.41 3.49 22.43
N ASP A 88 21.35 3.19 23.18
CA ASP A 88 21.23 1.95 23.96
C ASP A 88 20.68 0.76 23.14
N LYS A 89 20.22 1.01 21.91
CA LYS A 89 19.67 -0.03 21.05
C LYS A 89 20.74 -1.04 20.65
N VAL A 90 20.48 -2.30 20.99
CA VAL A 90 21.26 -3.44 20.49
C VAL A 90 20.95 -3.68 19.01
N ILE A 91 21.99 -3.68 18.18
CA ILE A 91 21.88 -3.95 16.75
C ILE A 91 21.93 -5.48 16.52
N PRO A 92 20.88 -6.10 15.95
CA PRO A 92 20.84 -7.55 15.70
C PRO A 92 21.64 -7.92 14.44
N VAL A 93 22.96 -7.74 14.48
CA VAL A 93 23.87 -7.86 13.32
C VAL A 93 23.67 -9.19 12.58
N ASP A 94 23.66 -10.32 13.29
CA ASP A 94 23.54 -11.66 12.69
C ASP A 94 22.27 -11.85 11.87
N LYS A 95 21.19 -11.14 12.22
CA LYS A 95 19.92 -11.18 11.49
C LYS A 95 19.91 -10.22 10.31
N LEU A 96 20.46 -9.02 10.49
CA LEU A 96 20.46 -7.98 9.46
C LEU A 96 21.31 -8.37 8.26
N ILE A 97 22.54 -8.85 8.48
CA ILE A 97 23.49 -9.20 7.41
C ILE A 97 22.99 -10.32 6.49
N LYS A 98 22.01 -11.12 6.95
CA LYS A 98 21.36 -12.15 6.13
C LYS A 98 20.41 -11.58 5.08
N GLY A 99 20.17 -10.27 5.08
CA GLY A 99 19.32 -9.62 4.09
C GLY A 99 17.85 -10.05 4.20
N ARG A 100 17.39 -10.49 5.38
CA ARG A 100 15.98 -10.83 5.58
C ARG A 100 15.15 -9.56 5.71
N PHE A 101 14.05 -9.50 4.96
CA PHE A 101 13.17 -8.33 4.91
C PHE A 101 12.64 -7.93 6.29
N GLN A 102 12.07 -8.88 7.04
CA GLN A 102 11.45 -8.59 8.34
C GLN A 102 12.42 -7.94 9.33
N ASP A 103 13.61 -8.55 9.51
CA ASP A 103 14.64 -8.04 10.43
C ASP A 103 15.16 -6.66 10.00
N ASN A 104 15.40 -6.47 8.69
CA ASN A 104 15.89 -5.19 8.17
C ASN A 104 14.82 -4.09 8.26
N PHE A 105 13.56 -4.42 8.01
CA PHE A 105 12.47 -3.46 8.08
C PHE A 105 12.18 -3.03 9.51
N GLU A 106 12.15 -3.97 10.46
CA GLU A 106 11.97 -3.66 11.89
C GLU A 106 13.09 -2.73 12.40
N PHE A 107 14.34 -3.02 12.05
CA PHE A 107 15.47 -2.17 12.44
C PHE A 107 15.39 -0.79 11.79
N LEU A 108 15.02 -0.72 10.51
CA LEU A 108 14.86 0.55 9.79
C LEU A 108 13.74 1.42 10.37
N GLN A 109 12.60 0.82 10.76
CA GLN A 109 11.51 1.55 11.42
C GLN A 109 11.97 2.17 12.73
N TRP A 110 12.68 1.40 13.56
CA TRP A 110 13.27 1.94 14.79
C TRP A 110 14.30 3.03 14.49
N PHE A 111 15.16 2.82 13.48
CA PHE A 111 16.20 3.78 13.10
C PHE A 111 15.60 5.10 12.59
N LYS A 112 14.48 5.06 11.86
CA LYS A 112 13.75 6.26 11.45
C LYS A 112 13.28 7.08 12.64
N LYS A 113 12.73 6.43 13.67
CA LYS A 113 12.34 7.12 14.92
C LYS A 113 13.55 7.74 15.61
N LEU A 114 14.69 7.05 15.61
CA LEU A 114 15.95 7.59 16.16
C LEU A 114 16.37 8.83 15.37
N PHE A 115 16.31 8.76 14.04
CA PHE A 115 16.65 9.85 13.15
C PHE A 115 15.76 11.08 13.41
N ASP A 116 14.45 10.92 13.42
CA ASP A 116 13.50 12.02 13.63
C ASP A 116 13.67 12.69 15.00
N ALA A 117 14.02 11.92 16.03
CA ALA A 117 14.24 12.44 17.37
C ALA A 117 15.56 13.22 17.52
N ASN A 118 16.51 13.06 16.59
CA ASN A 118 17.86 13.60 16.72
C ASN A 118 18.27 14.54 15.58
N TYR A 119 17.56 14.52 14.45
CA TYR A 119 17.90 15.35 13.30
C TYR A 119 17.50 16.80 13.54
N ASP A 120 18.44 17.71 13.33
CA ASP A 120 18.25 19.15 13.57
C ASP A 120 17.96 19.95 12.28
N GLY A 121 17.75 19.26 11.15
CA GLY A 121 17.42 19.88 9.87
C GLY A 121 18.61 20.44 9.11
N ARG A 122 19.86 20.20 9.55
CA ARG A 122 21.06 20.66 8.84
C ARG A 122 21.13 20.12 7.41
N GLU A 123 21.75 20.89 6.52
CA GLU A 123 22.05 20.38 5.18
C GLU A 123 23.18 19.33 5.23
N TYR A 124 23.08 18.31 4.39
CA TYR A 124 24.06 17.24 4.30
C TYR A 124 24.21 16.78 2.84
N ASP A 125 25.42 16.87 2.29
CA ASP A 125 25.74 16.32 0.98
C ASP A 125 26.22 14.87 1.12
N ALA A 126 25.29 13.94 0.88
CA ALA A 126 25.56 12.52 1.03
C ALA A 126 26.50 11.97 -0.06
N PHE A 127 26.47 12.55 -1.26
CA PHE A 127 27.33 12.13 -2.36
C PHE A 127 28.79 12.51 -2.10
N ASP A 128 29.04 13.76 -1.67
CA ASP A 128 30.38 14.23 -1.34
C ASP A 128 30.94 13.56 -0.08
N ALA A 129 30.11 13.35 0.95
CA ALA A 129 30.54 12.65 2.16
C ALA A 129 31.01 11.19 1.90
N ARG A 130 30.50 10.57 0.83
CA ARG A 130 30.99 9.25 0.37
C ARG A 130 32.26 9.33 -0.48
N GLY A 131 32.72 10.52 -0.88
CA GLY A 131 33.79 10.69 -1.86
C GLY A 131 33.33 10.35 -3.28
N GLY A 132 32.06 10.60 -3.61
CA GLY A 132 31.50 10.41 -4.95
C GLY A 132 31.05 8.98 -5.29
N PHE A 133 31.04 8.06 -4.31
CA PHE A 133 30.49 6.72 -4.53
C PHE A 133 28.95 6.75 -4.55
N THR A 134 28.35 6.00 -5.47
CA THR A 134 26.90 5.73 -5.49
C THR A 134 26.59 4.47 -4.68
N ILE A 135 25.44 4.46 -3.99
CA ILE A 135 24.94 3.32 -3.22
C ILE A 135 23.48 3.03 -3.58
N GLY A 136 23.08 1.77 -3.48
CA GLY A 136 21.78 1.29 -3.95
C GLY A 136 21.76 1.06 -5.46
N ALA A 137 21.12 -0.05 -5.86
CA ALA A 137 21.09 -0.63 -7.20
C ALA A 137 22.40 -1.32 -7.62
N GLY A 138 22.40 -2.65 -7.44
CA GLY A 138 23.19 -3.65 -8.17
C GLY A 138 24.61 -3.24 -8.56
N ALA A 139 25.60 -3.64 -7.77
CA ALA A 139 27.00 -3.52 -8.14
C ALA A 139 27.34 -4.35 -9.40
N CYS A 140 27.03 -3.81 -10.59
CA CYS A 140 27.65 -3.97 -11.93
C CYS A 140 26.72 -3.19 -12.89
N GLU A 141 27.13 -2.15 -13.61
CA GLU A 141 28.11 -2.24 -14.70
C GLU A 141 29.14 -1.10 -14.74
N SER A 142 30.25 -1.44 -15.40
CA SER A 142 31.39 -0.67 -15.87
C SER A 142 31.35 0.85 -15.77
N GLY A 143 32.45 1.38 -15.22
CA GLY A 143 32.63 2.79 -14.92
C GLY A 143 32.82 3.69 -16.13
N PHE A 144 32.31 4.90 -15.96
CA PHE A 144 32.90 6.13 -16.48
C PHE A 144 32.65 7.23 -15.44
N PRO A 145 33.62 8.11 -15.15
CA PRO A 145 33.37 9.28 -14.32
C PRO A 145 32.74 10.35 -15.21
N LEU A 146 31.50 10.75 -14.93
CA LEU A 146 30.99 12.02 -15.45
C LEU A 146 31.16 13.08 -14.37
N CYS A 147 32.23 13.85 -14.52
CA CYS A 147 32.46 15.10 -13.82
C CYS A 147 31.54 16.19 -14.39
N GLY A 148 30.95 16.98 -13.48
CA GLY A 148 30.61 18.38 -13.69
C GLY A 148 29.37 18.69 -14.53
N ALA A 149 28.20 18.79 -13.88
CA ALA A 149 27.15 19.69 -14.33
C ALA A 149 26.41 20.28 -13.13
N VAL A 150 26.35 21.60 -13.13
CA VAL A 150 25.61 22.47 -12.20
C VAL A 150 24.20 21.92 -11.98
N ALA A 151 23.72 22.06 -10.73
CA ALA A 151 22.37 21.77 -10.29
C ALA A 151 21.32 22.28 -11.29
N VAL A 152 20.79 21.37 -12.09
CA VAL A 152 19.43 21.42 -12.60
C VAL A 152 18.91 20.01 -12.34
N ALA A 153 17.87 19.88 -11.52
CA ALA A 153 17.24 18.59 -11.24
C ALA A 153 17.01 17.87 -12.57
N ALA A 154 17.79 16.83 -12.83
CA ALA A 154 17.57 15.98 -13.98
C ALA A 154 16.16 15.40 -13.82
N PRO A 155 15.27 15.52 -14.82
CA PRO A 155 13.98 14.86 -14.72
C PRO A 155 14.23 13.37 -14.47
N PRO A 156 13.46 12.73 -13.57
CA PRO A 156 13.63 11.31 -13.28
C PRO A 156 13.68 10.53 -14.60
N PRO A 157 14.50 9.47 -14.70
CA PRO A 157 14.58 8.67 -15.91
C PRO A 157 13.15 8.29 -16.34
N PRO A 158 12.83 8.39 -17.64
CA PRO A 158 11.46 8.18 -18.11
C PRO A 158 11.00 6.80 -17.64
N ARG A 159 9.99 6.79 -16.76
CA ARG A 159 9.40 5.53 -16.28
C ARG A 159 8.83 4.81 -17.49
N ILE A 160 9.52 3.77 -17.93
CA ILE A 160 9.02 2.87 -18.97
C ILE A 160 7.81 2.16 -18.39
N VAL A 161 6.64 2.41 -18.97
CA VAL A 161 5.40 1.74 -18.56
C VAL A 161 5.58 0.23 -18.79
N PRO A 162 5.49 -0.61 -17.75
CA PRO A 162 5.76 -2.05 -17.88
C PRO A 162 4.55 -2.76 -18.49
N ILE A 163 4.34 -2.59 -19.80
CA ILE A 163 3.18 -3.10 -20.54
C ILE A 163 3.01 -4.61 -20.34
N ASP A 164 4.11 -5.38 -20.35
CA ASP A 164 4.10 -6.84 -20.16
C ASP A 164 3.52 -7.28 -18.82
N LYS A 165 3.53 -6.40 -17.82
CA LYS A 165 2.93 -6.66 -16.50
C LYS A 165 1.46 -6.23 -16.47
N LEU A 166 1.14 -5.09 -17.06
CA LEU A 166 -0.23 -4.53 -17.08
C LEU A 166 -1.19 -5.40 -17.90
N VAL A 167 -0.72 -5.92 -19.04
CA VAL A 167 -1.52 -6.80 -19.91
C VAL A 167 -1.91 -8.11 -19.22
N LYS A 168 -1.18 -8.52 -18.17
CA LYS A 168 -1.51 -9.73 -17.38
C LYS A 168 -2.71 -9.53 -16.46
N GLY A 169 -3.24 -8.31 -16.34
CA GLY A 169 -4.46 -8.04 -15.57
C GLY A 169 -4.30 -8.23 -14.07
N ARG A 170 -3.07 -8.28 -13.54
CA ARG A 170 -2.85 -8.44 -12.10
C ARG A 170 -3.25 -7.15 -11.38
N PHE A 171 -4.05 -7.30 -10.33
CA PHE A 171 -4.57 -6.18 -9.53
C PHE A 171 -3.44 -5.26 -9.07
N GLN A 172 -2.38 -5.82 -8.46
CA GLN A 172 -1.27 -5.04 -7.93
C GLN A 172 -0.56 -4.19 -8.99
N ASP A 173 -0.21 -4.78 -10.15
CA ASP A 173 0.50 -4.07 -11.21
C ASP A 173 -0.38 -2.95 -11.82
N ASN A 174 -1.67 -3.24 -12.05
CA ASN A 174 -2.62 -2.27 -12.61
C ASN A 174 -2.99 -1.16 -11.64
N PHE A 175 -3.13 -1.48 -10.36
CA PHE A 175 -3.47 -0.51 -9.32
C PHE A 175 -2.30 0.45 -9.06
N GLU A 176 -1.07 -0.05 -8.98
CA GLU A 176 0.13 0.80 -8.85
C GLU A 176 0.31 1.75 -10.05
N PHE A 177 0.08 1.25 -11.26
CA PHE A 177 0.13 2.09 -12.46
C PHE A 177 -0.98 3.14 -12.44
N LEU A 178 -2.20 2.80 -12.04
CA LEU A 178 -3.32 3.73 -11.96
C LEU A 178 -3.05 4.86 -10.96
N GLN A 179 -2.48 4.54 -9.79
CA GLN A 179 -2.10 5.55 -8.78
C GLN A 179 -1.07 6.55 -9.33
N TRP A 180 -0.05 6.04 -10.02
CA TRP A 180 0.93 6.91 -10.68
C TRP A 180 0.29 7.72 -11.81
N PHE A 181 -0.51 7.08 -12.66
CA PHE A 181 -1.15 7.72 -13.81
C PHE A 181 -2.11 8.83 -13.38
N LYS A 182 -2.85 8.65 -12.27
CA LYS A 182 -3.69 9.69 -11.70
C LYS A 182 -2.88 10.90 -11.25
N LYS A 183 -1.79 10.69 -10.50
CA LYS A 183 -0.89 11.79 -10.08
C LYS A 183 -0.26 12.50 -11.27
N PHE A 184 0.17 11.75 -12.29
CA PHE A 184 0.67 12.31 -13.54
C PHE A 184 -0.40 13.13 -14.26
N PHE A 185 -1.62 12.60 -14.39
CA PHE A 185 -2.72 13.30 -15.02
C PHE A 185 -3.05 14.61 -14.29
N ASP A 186 -3.19 14.59 -12.97
CA ASP A 186 -3.49 15.77 -12.18
C ASP A 186 -2.43 16.88 -12.31
N ALA A 187 -1.16 16.50 -12.38
CA ALA A 187 -0.06 17.45 -12.52
C ALA A 187 0.04 18.07 -13.92
N ASN A 188 -0.50 17.41 -14.95
CA ASN A 188 -0.35 17.81 -16.35
C ASN A 188 -1.67 18.25 -17.01
N TYR A 189 -2.81 18.00 -16.38
CA TYR A 189 -4.10 18.33 -16.94
C TYR A 189 -4.39 19.83 -16.78
N GLY A 190 -4.41 20.55 -17.90
CA GLY A 190 -4.66 22.00 -17.92
C GLY A 190 -6.11 22.42 -17.69
N GLY A 191 -7.01 21.51 -17.30
CA GLY A 191 -8.41 21.83 -16.99
C GLY A 191 -9.33 22.06 -18.20
N MET A 192 -8.87 21.73 -19.41
CA MET A 192 -9.68 21.84 -20.64
C MET A 192 -10.89 20.91 -20.56
N GLU A 193 -12.02 21.25 -21.19
CA GLU A 193 -13.12 20.29 -21.34
C GLU A 193 -12.75 19.19 -22.34
N TYR A 194 -12.97 17.93 -21.97
CA TYR A 194 -12.67 16.77 -22.79
C TYR A 194 -13.90 15.87 -22.96
N ASP A 195 -14.44 15.82 -24.18
CA ASP A 195 -15.51 14.89 -24.53
C ASP A 195 -14.93 13.52 -24.95
N ALA A 196 -14.87 12.61 -23.99
CA ALA A 196 -14.33 11.27 -24.20
C ALA A 196 -15.17 10.40 -25.16
N VAL A 197 -16.45 10.72 -25.38
CA VAL A 197 -17.33 9.94 -26.26
C VAL A 197 -17.14 10.35 -27.71
N ALA A 198 -17.09 11.67 -27.96
CA ALA A 198 -16.80 12.21 -29.29
C ALA A 198 -15.42 11.77 -29.79
N GLN A 199 -14.42 11.75 -28.91
CA GLN A 199 -13.06 11.30 -29.27
C GLN A 199 -12.95 9.81 -29.56
N ARG A 200 -13.89 9.00 -29.05
CA ARG A 200 -14.03 7.58 -29.41
C ARG A 200 -14.94 7.36 -30.63
N GLU A 201 -15.41 8.42 -31.28
CA GLU A 201 -16.38 8.35 -32.38
C GLU A 201 -17.66 7.58 -31.99
N GLY A 202 -18.04 7.64 -30.70
CA GLY A 202 -19.18 6.90 -30.16
C GLY A 202 -18.93 5.41 -29.86
N LEU A 203 -17.70 4.90 -30.01
CA LEU A 203 -17.38 3.51 -29.69
C LEU A 203 -17.40 3.24 -28.16
N PRO A 204 -17.93 2.07 -27.73
CA PRO A 204 -17.93 1.69 -26.32
C PRO A 204 -16.53 1.29 -25.83
N MET A 205 -16.26 1.45 -24.53
CA MET A 205 -15.02 0.97 -23.92
C MET A 205 -15.06 -0.54 -23.70
N GLY A 206 -13.94 -1.22 -23.92
CA GLY A 206 -13.81 -2.65 -23.60
C GLY A 206 -13.83 -2.90 -22.09
N HIS A 207 -14.42 -4.02 -21.67
CA HIS A 207 -14.34 -4.51 -20.30
C HIS A 207 -13.23 -5.57 -20.26
N GLY A 208 -12.07 -5.21 -19.70
CA GLY A 208 -10.96 -6.15 -19.51
C GLY A 208 -11.29 -7.19 -18.42
N GLY A 209 -10.85 -8.44 -18.60
CA GLY A 209 -11.09 -9.52 -17.63
C GLY A 209 -10.99 -10.92 -18.27
N SER A 210 -11.18 -11.96 -17.47
CA SER A 210 -11.14 -13.37 -17.93
C SER A 210 -12.19 -13.72 -18.99
N SER A 211 -13.17 -12.83 -19.21
CA SER A 211 -14.23 -12.91 -20.22
C SER A 211 -13.97 -12.04 -21.46
N ALA A 212 -12.81 -11.36 -21.56
CA ALA A 212 -12.45 -10.62 -22.76
C ALA A 212 -12.26 -11.59 -23.94
N PRO A 213 -12.86 -11.33 -25.12
CA PRO A 213 -12.71 -12.21 -26.27
C PRO A 213 -11.23 -12.31 -26.65
N ARG A 214 -10.64 -13.51 -26.55
CA ARG A 214 -9.31 -13.81 -27.07
C ARG A 214 -9.39 -13.89 -28.59
N GLY A 215 -9.43 -12.73 -29.23
CA GLY A 215 -9.47 -12.58 -30.68
C GLY A 215 -8.07 -12.59 -31.28
N HIS A 216 -7.90 -13.41 -32.32
CA HIS A 216 -6.76 -13.41 -33.22
C HIS A 216 -6.34 -12.00 -33.67
N ALA A 217 -5.04 -11.87 -33.96
CA ALA A 217 -4.37 -10.68 -34.45
C ALA A 217 -5.26 -9.76 -35.30
N ILE A 218 -5.56 -8.57 -34.77
CA ILE A 218 -6.13 -7.48 -35.53
C ILE A 218 -4.99 -6.94 -36.40
N THR A 219 -5.07 -7.22 -37.70
CA THR A 219 -4.14 -6.66 -38.68
C THR A 219 -4.29 -5.13 -38.68
N ALA A 220 -3.20 -4.45 -38.32
CA ALA A 220 -3.10 -3.00 -38.39
C ALA A 220 -3.31 -2.54 -39.84
N LYS A 221 -4.45 -1.91 -40.13
CA LYS A 221 -4.58 -1.09 -41.35
C LYS A 221 -3.86 0.24 -41.11
N LYS A 222 -2.82 0.46 -41.92
CA LYS A 222 -2.03 1.70 -42.06
C LYS A 222 -2.95 2.93 -42.25
N PRO A 223 -2.59 4.12 -41.74
CA PRO A 223 -3.37 5.33 -41.98
C PRO A 223 -3.13 5.83 -43.41
N ALA A 224 -4.20 6.23 -44.08
CA ALA A 224 -4.14 6.98 -45.34
C ALA A 224 -4.43 8.46 -45.04
N ALA A 225 -3.54 9.34 -45.50
CA ALA A 225 -3.66 10.79 -45.44
C ALA A 225 -4.65 11.31 -46.53
N PRO A 226 -5.07 12.59 -46.46
CA PRO A 226 -6.42 13.03 -46.82
C PRO A 226 -6.59 13.36 -48.31
N VAL A 227 -7.83 13.26 -48.80
CA VAL A 227 -8.23 13.84 -50.08
C VAL A 227 -9.35 14.85 -49.85
N ALA A 228 -9.10 16.07 -50.32
CA ALA A 228 -10.01 17.21 -50.28
C ALA A 228 -10.91 17.27 -51.54
N LYS A 229 -11.92 18.16 -51.45
CA LYS A 229 -12.79 18.75 -52.51
C LYS A 229 -14.02 17.90 -52.89
N VAL A 230 -15.23 18.43 -53.12
CA VAL A 230 -15.73 19.80 -53.36
C VAL A 230 -17.25 19.86 -53.11
N ALA A 231 -17.76 21.09 -52.94
CA ALA A 231 -19.14 21.51 -52.68
C ALA A 231 -20.16 21.33 -53.83
N ALA A 232 -21.47 21.22 -53.51
CA ALA A 232 -22.57 22.14 -53.90
C ALA A 232 -24.01 21.53 -53.76
N ARG A 233 -24.77 22.04 -52.78
CA ARG A 233 -26.14 22.65 -52.75
C ARG A 233 -27.18 22.40 -53.91
N PRO A 234 -28.47 22.86 -53.79
CA PRO A 234 -29.62 22.63 -52.87
C PRO A 234 -30.91 22.13 -53.59
N GLN A 235 -31.95 21.66 -52.86
CA GLN A 235 -33.41 21.95 -53.09
C GLN A 235 -34.21 21.63 -51.79
N THR A 236 -34.66 22.59 -50.97
CA THR A 236 -35.96 23.32 -50.91
C THR A 236 -37.22 22.56 -50.41
N ILE A 237 -37.64 22.93 -49.18
CA ILE A 237 -38.99 23.35 -48.71
C ILE A 237 -40.23 22.46 -49.01
N GLY A 238 -40.87 21.98 -47.94
CA GLY A 238 -42.28 21.57 -47.94
C GLY A 238 -42.84 21.41 -46.52
N LYS A 239 -43.95 22.09 -46.22
CA LYS A 239 -44.56 22.33 -44.90
C LYS A 239 -45.32 21.13 -44.30
N ALA A 240 -45.51 21.19 -42.98
CA ALA A 240 -46.49 20.41 -42.21
C ALA A 240 -47.95 20.68 -42.65
N PRO A 241 -48.87 19.76 -42.31
CA PRO A 241 -49.90 20.18 -41.36
C PRO A 241 -50.21 19.15 -40.26
N THR A 242 -50.80 19.70 -39.21
CA THR A 242 -51.38 19.14 -37.99
C THR A 242 -52.54 18.18 -38.24
N ALA A 243 -52.60 17.07 -37.49
CA ALA A 243 -53.86 16.43 -37.13
C ALA A 243 -53.73 15.71 -35.77
N VAL A 244 -54.58 16.14 -34.83
CA VAL A 244 -54.80 15.56 -33.51
C VAL A 244 -55.56 14.25 -33.69
N ARG A 245 -55.02 13.14 -33.16
CA ARG A 245 -55.78 11.90 -32.93
C ARG A 245 -55.30 11.23 -31.64
N SER A 246 -56.27 10.94 -30.78
CA SER A 246 -56.17 10.25 -29.50
C SER A 246 -55.46 8.89 -29.61
N PRO A 247 -54.76 8.42 -28.56
CA PRO A 247 -54.04 7.16 -28.62
C PRO A 247 -55.04 5.98 -28.64
N PRO A 248 -54.83 4.95 -29.48
CA PRO A 248 -55.51 3.69 -29.27
C PRO A 248 -54.91 3.03 -28.02
N VAL A 249 -55.79 2.63 -27.11
CA VAL A 249 -55.47 1.77 -25.97
C VAL A 249 -55.00 0.44 -26.55
N ASN A 250 -53.70 0.16 -26.44
CA ASN A 250 -53.12 -1.13 -26.77
C ASN A 250 -52.98 -1.94 -25.48
N LEU A 251 -53.82 -2.96 -25.36
CA LEU A 251 -53.89 -3.90 -24.25
C LEU A 251 -52.77 -4.94 -24.39
N ALA A 252 -51.53 -4.52 -24.11
CA ALA A 252 -50.39 -5.41 -23.92
C ALA A 252 -49.42 -4.77 -22.94
N ARG A 253 -49.84 -4.71 -21.67
CA ARG A 253 -49.00 -4.34 -20.53
C ARG A 253 -48.75 -5.62 -19.72
N LEU A 254 -47.69 -6.35 -20.09
CA LEU A 254 -46.97 -7.18 -19.13
C LEU A 254 -45.53 -7.35 -19.63
N ASN A 255 -44.60 -7.20 -18.69
CA ASN A 255 -43.14 -7.35 -18.81
C ASN A 255 -42.38 -6.21 -19.47
N GLN A 256 -42.39 -5.05 -18.81
CA GLN A 256 -41.26 -4.12 -18.90
C GLN A 256 -40.96 -3.47 -17.54
N SER A 257 -40.49 -4.30 -16.61
CA SER A 257 -39.65 -3.89 -15.47
C SER A 257 -38.48 -4.87 -15.43
N GLY A 258 -37.24 -4.37 -15.29
CA GLY A 258 -36.08 -5.26 -15.19
C GLY A 258 -34.73 -4.72 -15.66
N LYS A 259 -34.65 -3.52 -16.28
CA LYS A 259 -33.35 -2.91 -16.66
C LYS A 259 -32.84 -1.85 -15.68
N GLY A 260 -33.72 -1.20 -14.93
CA GLY A 260 -33.33 -0.32 -13.81
C GLY A 260 -32.93 -1.14 -12.57
N ASP A 261 -33.73 -2.17 -12.27
CA ASP A 261 -33.50 -3.05 -11.14
C ASP A 261 -32.18 -3.82 -11.24
N SER A 262 -31.76 -4.25 -12.45
CA SER A 262 -30.49 -4.97 -12.63
C SER A 262 -29.28 -4.18 -12.17
N LYS A 263 -29.22 -2.86 -12.42
CA LYS A 263 -28.09 -2.03 -11.99
C LYS A 263 -28.10 -1.81 -10.48
N VAL A 264 -29.28 -1.62 -9.89
CA VAL A 264 -29.45 -1.48 -8.44
C VAL A 264 -29.12 -2.81 -7.74
N ILE A 265 -29.49 -3.95 -8.33
CA ILE A 265 -29.14 -5.29 -7.85
C ILE A 265 -27.64 -5.51 -7.92
N ASP A 266 -26.96 -5.10 -8.99
CA ASP A 266 -25.50 -5.21 -9.11
C ASP A 266 -24.77 -4.33 -8.08
N GLU A 267 -25.27 -3.11 -7.85
CA GLU A 267 -24.74 -2.19 -6.84
C GLU A 267 -24.97 -2.68 -5.41
N LEU A 268 -26.17 -3.20 -5.10
CA LEU A 268 -26.46 -3.85 -3.83
C LEU A 268 -25.58 -5.09 -3.61
N ASN A 269 -25.34 -5.89 -4.65
CA ASN A 269 -24.46 -7.07 -4.55
C ASN A 269 -23.01 -6.68 -4.25
N LEU A 270 -22.52 -5.57 -4.83
CA LEU A 270 -21.19 -5.03 -4.50
C LEU A 270 -21.11 -4.59 -3.04
N GLN A 271 -22.09 -3.82 -2.57
CA GLN A 271 -22.16 -3.39 -1.17
C GLN A 271 -22.26 -4.57 -0.20
N VAL A 272 -23.07 -5.59 -0.52
CA VAL A 272 -23.17 -6.81 0.29
C VAL A 272 -21.83 -7.56 0.33
N ASN A 273 -21.10 -7.65 -0.77
CA ASN A 273 -19.80 -8.32 -0.81
C ASN A 273 -18.72 -7.53 -0.04
N GLU A 274 -18.73 -6.21 -0.13
CA GLU A 274 -17.82 -5.34 0.63
C GLU A 274 -18.11 -5.39 2.14
N LEU A 275 -19.39 -5.34 2.52
CA LEU A 275 -19.79 -5.51 3.91
C LEU A 275 -19.43 -6.90 4.43
N LYS A 276 -19.62 -7.97 3.65
CA LYS A 276 -19.17 -9.32 4.02
C LYS A 276 -17.66 -9.37 4.23
N ALA A 277 -16.87 -8.82 3.32
CA ALA A 277 -15.42 -8.77 3.48
C ALA A 277 -15.00 -7.97 4.73
N THR A 278 -15.74 -6.91 5.06
CA THR A 278 -15.53 -6.12 6.28
C THR A 278 -15.88 -6.91 7.52
N VAL A 279 -17.04 -7.60 7.53
CA VAL A 279 -17.47 -8.48 8.63
C VAL A 279 -16.46 -9.60 8.84
N ASP A 280 -16.03 -10.30 7.78
CA ASP A 280 -15.02 -11.36 7.87
C ASP A 280 -13.69 -10.83 8.45
N GLY A 281 -13.32 -9.59 8.14
CA GLY A 281 -12.15 -8.92 8.71
C GLY A 281 -12.33 -8.64 10.20
N LEU A 282 -13.48 -8.05 10.57
CA LEU A 282 -13.83 -7.74 11.95
C LEU A 282 -13.99 -8.99 12.82
N GLU A 283 -14.50 -10.10 12.27
CA GLU A 283 -14.61 -11.38 12.97
C GLU A 283 -13.23 -11.96 13.27
N LYS A 284 -12.28 -11.88 12.33
CA LYS A 284 -10.89 -12.30 12.58
C LYS A 284 -10.21 -11.44 13.64
N GLU A 285 -10.47 -10.13 13.63
CA GLU A 285 -9.97 -9.22 14.66
C GLU A 285 -10.60 -9.53 16.02
N ARG A 286 -11.92 -9.73 16.08
CA ARG A 286 -12.64 -10.17 17.29
C ARG A 286 -12.05 -11.46 17.84
N ASP A 287 -11.88 -12.48 17.02
CA ASP A 287 -11.37 -13.78 17.44
C ASP A 287 -9.90 -13.69 17.90
N PHE A 288 -9.11 -12.83 17.26
CA PHE A 288 -7.74 -12.55 17.67
C PHE A 288 -7.67 -11.91 19.06
N TYR A 289 -8.51 -10.90 19.34
CA TYR A 289 -8.55 -10.25 20.66
C TYR A 289 -9.17 -11.16 21.72
N PHE A 290 -10.23 -11.89 21.37
CA PHE A 290 -10.85 -12.87 22.26
C PHE A 290 -9.87 -13.97 22.66
N GLY A 291 -9.10 -14.52 21.71
CA GLY A 291 -8.06 -15.50 22.00
C GLY A 291 -7.01 -15.00 22.98
N LYS A 292 -6.54 -13.75 22.83
CA LYS A 292 -5.60 -13.13 23.79
C LYS A 292 -6.20 -12.97 25.19
N LEU A 293 -7.46 -12.56 25.27
CA LEU A 293 -8.16 -12.42 26.55
C LEU A 293 -8.36 -13.79 27.21
N ARG A 294 -8.64 -14.84 26.43
CA ARG A 294 -8.73 -16.22 26.91
C ARG A 294 -7.40 -16.74 27.44
N ASP A 295 -6.30 -16.48 26.73
CA ASP A 295 -4.95 -16.84 27.21
C ASP A 295 -4.63 -16.17 28.55
N ILE A 296 -4.98 -14.88 28.69
CA ILE A 296 -4.82 -14.12 29.94
C ILE A 296 -5.69 -14.69 31.06
N GLU A 297 -6.94 -15.03 30.76
CA GLU A 297 -7.88 -15.64 31.71
C GLU A 297 -7.35 -16.96 32.27
N VAL A 298 -6.83 -17.86 31.41
CA VAL A 298 -6.21 -19.12 31.83
C VAL A 298 -5.04 -18.86 32.78
N ILE A 299 -4.15 -17.94 32.42
CA ILE A 299 -3.00 -17.59 33.27
C ILE A 299 -3.46 -17.03 34.62
N CYS A 300 -4.51 -16.20 34.64
CA CYS A 300 -5.04 -15.64 35.88
C CYS A 300 -5.64 -16.71 36.79
N GLN A 301 -6.40 -17.66 36.23
CA GLN A 301 -6.99 -18.79 36.97
C GLN A 301 -5.90 -19.71 37.56
N GLU A 302 -4.82 -19.98 36.81
CA GLU A 302 -3.68 -20.79 37.30
C GLU A 302 -2.90 -20.10 38.43
N MET A 303 -2.82 -18.77 38.42
CA MET A 303 -2.09 -17.98 39.42
C MET A 303 -2.88 -17.69 40.70
N GLU A 304 -4.21 -17.86 40.66
CA GLU A 304 -5.09 -17.67 41.83
C GLU A 304 -4.76 -18.67 42.97
N GLU A 305 -4.27 -19.86 42.63
CA GLU A 305 -3.86 -20.91 43.59
C GLU A 305 -2.58 -20.57 44.38
N GLN A 306 -1.80 -19.56 43.98
CA GLN A 306 -0.44 -19.31 44.48
C GLN A 306 -0.28 -18.03 45.34
N GLN A 307 -1.38 -17.52 45.94
CA GLN A 307 -1.41 -16.37 46.86
C GLN A 307 -1.05 -14.98 46.28
N ASN A 308 -1.18 -14.76 44.96
CA ASN A 308 -1.11 -13.41 44.35
C ASN A 308 -2.50 -12.77 44.11
N GLY A 309 -3.42 -12.97 45.06
CA GLY A 309 -4.87 -12.70 44.92
C GLY A 309 -5.29 -11.28 44.50
N PRO A 310 -4.71 -10.16 45.00
CA PRO A 310 -5.31 -8.83 44.79
C PRO A 310 -5.19 -8.26 43.37
N ILE A 311 -4.15 -8.65 42.62
CA ILE A 311 -3.95 -8.17 41.23
C ILE A 311 -4.66 -9.06 40.22
N VAL A 312 -4.68 -10.38 40.47
CA VAL A 312 -5.41 -11.36 39.67
C VAL A 312 -6.90 -11.05 39.70
N GLN A 313 -7.47 -10.78 40.89
CA GLN A 313 -8.88 -10.42 41.02
C GLN A 313 -9.25 -9.19 40.18
N LYS A 314 -8.42 -8.14 40.19
CA LYS A 314 -8.68 -6.94 39.39
C LYS A 314 -8.65 -7.21 37.89
N ILE A 315 -7.84 -8.17 37.44
CA ILE A 315 -7.79 -8.56 36.02
C ILE A 315 -9.05 -9.34 35.67
N LEU A 316 -9.48 -10.28 36.52
CA LEU A 316 -10.72 -11.03 36.33
C LEU A 316 -11.95 -10.11 36.33
N ASP A 317 -12.02 -9.13 37.23
CA ASP A 317 -13.10 -8.14 37.25
C ASP A 317 -13.22 -7.36 35.94
N ILE A 318 -12.09 -7.06 35.27
CA ILE A 318 -12.07 -6.42 33.95
C ILE A 318 -12.51 -7.39 32.85
N LEU A 319 -12.06 -8.65 32.91
CA LEU A 319 -12.38 -9.68 31.92
C LEU A 319 -13.86 -10.08 31.94
N TYR A 320 -14.47 -10.10 33.12
CA TYR A 320 -15.88 -10.45 33.31
C TYR A 320 -16.82 -9.24 33.42
N ALA A 321 -16.29 -8.02 33.31
CA ALA A 321 -17.13 -6.83 33.26
C ALA A 321 -18.04 -6.92 32.02
N THR A 322 -19.36 -6.89 32.23
CA THR A 322 -20.35 -6.84 31.17
C THR A 322 -20.84 -5.41 30.98
N GLU A 323 -20.89 -4.92 29.73
CA GLU A 323 -21.73 -3.77 29.39
C GLU A 323 -23.18 -4.23 29.21
N ASP A 324 -24.12 -3.39 29.65
CA ASP A 324 -25.57 -3.65 29.62
C ASP A 324 -26.01 -4.02 28.19
N GLY A 325 -26.34 -5.31 27.97
CA GLY A 325 -26.74 -5.85 26.66
C GLY A 325 -25.77 -6.85 26.01
N PHE A 326 -24.62 -7.17 26.62
CA PHE A 326 -23.67 -8.19 26.13
C PHE A 326 -23.67 -9.50 26.95
N ALA A 327 -24.58 -9.65 27.91
CA ALA A 327 -24.77 -10.92 28.61
C ALA A 327 -25.41 -11.95 27.66
N PRO A 328 -24.87 -13.18 27.56
CA PRO A 328 -25.62 -14.28 26.96
C PRO A 328 -26.98 -14.37 27.66
N PRO A 329 -28.10 -14.58 26.93
CA PRO A 329 -29.35 -14.92 27.57
C PRO A 329 -29.09 -16.09 28.51
N GLU A 330 -29.51 -15.97 29.77
CA GLU A 330 -29.40 -17.06 30.72
C GLU A 330 -29.93 -18.33 30.04
N GLU A 331 -29.11 -19.38 29.98
CA GLU A 331 -29.57 -20.69 29.55
C GLU A 331 -30.69 -21.09 30.49
N VAL A 332 -31.93 -20.92 30.04
CA VAL A 332 -33.10 -21.49 30.70
C VAL A 332 -32.98 -23.00 30.49
N ASP A 333 -32.27 -23.65 31.39
CA ASP A 333 -32.47 -25.06 31.71
C ASP A 333 -33.94 -25.24 32.07
N GLY A 334 -34.74 -25.83 31.18
CA GLY A 334 -36.08 -26.27 31.57
C GLY A 334 -37.11 -26.40 30.45
N GLU A 335 -37.34 -27.66 30.07
CA GLU A 335 -38.58 -28.20 29.50
C GLU A 335 -38.90 -27.84 28.04
N ASN A 336 -38.50 -28.77 27.17
CA ASN A 336 -39.08 -28.96 25.84
C ASN A 336 -40.50 -29.55 26.01
N PRO A 337 -41.62 -28.82 25.77
CA PRO A 337 -42.93 -29.44 25.77
C PRO A 337 -43.08 -30.18 24.43
N HIS A 338 -43.22 -31.50 24.53
CA HIS A 338 -43.63 -32.37 23.42
C HIS A 338 -44.84 -31.75 22.69
N PRO A 339 -44.81 -31.57 21.36
CA PRO A 339 -46.00 -31.13 20.65
C PRO A 339 -47.06 -32.23 20.75
N PRO A 340 -48.34 -31.87 20.99
CA PRO A 340 -49.42 -32.86 21.06
C PRO A 340 -49.62 -33.52 19.70
N GLU A 341 -49.79 -34.84 19.70
CA GLU A 341 -50.23 -35.60 18.54
C GLU A 341 -51.60 -35.07 18.10
N GLU A 342 -51.68 -34.51 16.90
CA GLU A 342 -52.96 -34.24 16.25
C GLU A 342 -53.46 -35.56 15.66
N ASP A 343 -54.45 -36.15 16.35
CA ASP A 343 -55.25 -37.26 15.85
C ASP A 343 -55.87 -36.90 14.49
N GLU A 344 -55.49 -37.67 13.48
CA GLU A 344 -56.09 -37.69 12.14
C GLU A 344 -57.55 -38.19 12.27
N TYR A 345 -58.51 -37.35 11.88
CA TYR A 345 -59.92 -37.73 11.66
C TYR A 345 -60.39 -37.35 10.27
#